data_AF-C9MQU6-F1
#
_entry.id   AF-C9MQU6-F1
#
_cell.length_a   1.000
_cell.length_b   1.000
_cell.length_c   1.000
_cell.angle_alpha   90.00
_cell.angle_beta   90.00
_cell.angle_gamma   90.00
#
_symmetry.space_group_name_H-M   'P 1'
#
loop_
_entity.id
_entity.type
_entity.pdbx_description
1 polymer ?
#
loop_
_entity_poly.entity_id
_entity_poly.type
_entity_poly.pdbx_seq_one_letter_code
_entity_poly.pdbx_strand_id
1 'polypeptide(L)' 'MIAKYDDIINLPHHVSKRHPRMSLYDRAVQFAPFAALFGYEEAIAKYWCPIKHIFYGTYLLNIARTGISRFHFKSPIEQ' A
#
# COMPACT_ATOMS: atom_id res chain seq x y z
N MET A 1 -30.08 -5.04 9.98
CA MET A 1 -29.15 -6.16 10.24
C MET A 1 -28.07 -5.63 11.16
N ILE A 2 -28.12 -5.96 12.46
CA ILE A 2 -27.04 -5.61 13.40
C ILE A 2 -25.79 -6.39 12.95
N ALA A 3 -24.63 -5.75 12.84
CA ALA A 3 -23.44 -6.47 12.43
C ALA A 3 -22.98 -7.36 13.60
N LYS A 4 -22.54 -8.57 13.27
CA LYS A 4 -22.30 -9.68 14.22
C LYS A 4 -21.24 -9.38 15.31
N TYR A 5 -20.60 -8.20 15.28
CA TYR A 5 -19.50 -7.82 16.17
C TYR A 5 -19.54 -6.33 16.59
N ASP A 6 -20.70 -5.67 16.48
CA ASP A 6 -20.86 -4.25 16.87
C ASP A 6 -20.58 -4.01 18.37
N ASP A 7 -20.70 -5.04 19.19
CA ASP A 7 -20.44 -5.06 20.63
C ASP A 7 -18.96 -5.13 20.99
N ILE A 8 -18.10 -5.59 20.08
CA ILE A 8 -16.66 -5.81 20.33
C ILE A 8 -15.81 -4.63 19.85
N ILE A 9 -16.27 -3.86 18.86
CA ILE A 9 -15.44 -2.82 18.20
C ILE A 9 -15.02 -1.66 19.12
N ASN A 10 -15.84 -1.37 20.14
CA ASN A 10 -15.60 -0.27 21.08
C ASN A 10 -15.03 -0.73 22.43
N LEU A 11 -14.64 -2.00 22.57
CA LEU A 11 -14.06 -2.51 23.81
C LEU A 11 -12.65 -1.95 24.03
N PRO A 12 -12.25 -1.72 25.29
CA PRO A 12 -10.91 -1.24 25.60
C PRO A 12 -9.87 -2.24 25.09
N HIS A 13 -9.00 -1.78 24.19
CA HIS A 13 -7.89 -2.60 23.72
C HIS A 13 -6.84 -2.76 24.81
N HIS A 14 -6.37 -3.99 25.03
CA HIS A 14 -5.30 -4.22 25.98
C HIS A 14 -4.02 -3.49 25.56
N VAL A 15 -3.32 -2.91 26.53
CA VAL A 15 -1.98 -2.35 26.36
C VAL A 15 -1.09 -2.98 27.41
N SER A 16 -0.01 -3.63 26.98
CA SER A 16 0.95 -4.24 27.88
C SER A 16 1.68 -3.17 28.70
N LYS A 17 1.71 -3.35 30.03
CA LYS A 17 2.51 -2.49 30.93
C LYS A 17 3.98 -2.85 30.92
N ARG A 18 4.30 -4.12 30.67
CA ARG A 18 5.68 -4.65 30.68
C ARG A 18 6.40 -4.40 29.36
N HIS A 19 5.67 -4.53 28.25
CA HIS A 19 6.20 -4.42 26.90
C HIS A 19 5.52 -3.23 26.21
N PRO A 20 6.05 -2.01 26.42
CA PRO A 20 5.46 -0.82 25.81
C PRO A 20 5.50 -0.92 24.28
N ARG A 21 4.54 -0.25 23.63
CA ARG A 21 4.53 -0.19 22.16
C ARG A 21 5.73 0.62 21.68
N MET A 22 6.36 0.14 20.62
CA MET A 22 7.43 0.86 19.92
C MET A 22 6.91 2.22 19.43
N SER A 23 7.74 3.27 19.56
CA SER A 23 7.37 4.62 19.12
C SER A 23 7.11 4.67 17.60
N LEU A 24 6.41 5.69 17.13
CA LEU A 24 6.22 5.91 15.68
C LEU A 24 7.56 6.05 14.95
N TYR A 25 8.51 6.75 15.57
CA TYR A 25 9.84 6.97 15.01
C TYR A 25 10.64 5.68 14.90
N ASP A 26 10.71 4.89 15.97
CA ASP A 26 11.43 3.61 15.97
C ASP A 26 10.81 2.61 14.99
N ARG A 27 9.49 2.66 14.79
CA ARG A 27 8.81 1.90 13.73
C ARG A 27 9.27 2.32 12.33
N ALA A 28 9.47 3.62 12.08
CA ALA A 28 9.93 4.12 10.78
C ALA A 28 11.39 3.73 10.48
N VAL A 29 12.25 3.69 11.50
CA VAL A 29 13.68 3.31 11.36
C VAL A 29 13.85 1.91 10.79
N GLN A 30 12.92 0.98 11.02
CA GLN A 30 12.95 -0.35 10.39
C GLN A 30 12.93 -0.31 8.86
N PHE A 31 12.37 0.77 8.29
CA PHE A 31 12.29 1.01 6.85
C PHE A 31 13.37 1.98 6.33
N ALA A 32 14.21 2.53 7.23
CA ALA A 32 15.36 3.36 6.87
C ALA A 32 16.38 2.71 5.90
N PRO A 33 16.67 1.39 5.91
CA PRO A 33 17.62 0.81 4.95
C PRO A 33 17.18 0.96 3.48
N PHE A 34 15.90 1.24 3.21
CA PHE A 34 15.40 1.49 1.86
C PHE A 34 15.45 2.98 1.46
N ALA A 35 15.88 3.88 2.34
CA ALA A 35 16.05 5.29 2.01
C ALA A 35 17.13 5.51 0.93
N ALA A 36 18.12 4.61 0.81
CA ALA A 36 19.11 4.67 -0.26
C ALA A 36 18.53 4.42 -1.67
N LEU A 37 17.28 3.94 -1.77
CA LEU A 37 16.60 3.78 -3.05
C LEU A 37 16.02 5.11 -3.58
N PHE A 38 15.96 6.16 -2.75
CA PHE A 38 15.66 7.52 -3.23
C PHE A 38 16.78 7.96 -4.20
N GLY A 39 16.44 8.24 -5.46
CA GLY A 39 17.40 8.57 -6.53
C GLY A 39 17.59 7.47 -7.59
N TYR A 40 17.10 6.25 -7.37
CA TYR A 40 17.06 5.20 -8.40
C TYR A 40 15.76 5.20 -9.23
N GLU A 41 15.00 6.28 -9.17
CA GLU A 41 13.69 6.42 -9.85
C GLU A 41 13.79 6.18 -11.35
N GLU A 42 14.86 6.68 -12.00
CA GLU A 42 15.10 6.48 -13.43
C GLU A 42 15.43 5.03 -13.78
N ALA A 43 16.22 4.35 -12.95
CA ALA A 43 16.54 2.93 -13.14
C ALA A 43 15.29 2.07 -12.95
N ILE A 44 14.50 2.35 -11.92
CA ILE A 44 13.20 1.70 -11.70
C ILE A 44 12.29 1.97 -12.90
N ALA A 45 12.14 3.21 -13.37
CA ALA A 45 11.32 3.53 -14.54
C ALA A 45 11.80 2.79 -15.79
N LYS A 46 13.11 2.73 -16.04
CA LYS A 46 13.71 2.08 -17.21
C LYS A 46 13.47 0.58 -17.26
N TYR A 47 13.63 -0.14 -16.13
CA TYR A 47 13.45 -1.60 -16.08
C TYR A 47 12.00 -2.02 -15.78
N TRP A 48 11.22 -1.15 -15.14
CA TRP A 48 9.80 -1.40 -14.84
C TRP A 48 8.89 -1.03 -16.02
N CYS A 49 9.23 -0.04 -16.86
CA CYS A 49 8.49 0.33 -18.08
C CYS A 49 8.26 -0.85 -19.06
N PRO A 50 9.23 -1.73 -19.36
CA PRO A 50 8.96 -2.90 -20.21
C PRO A 50 8.01 -3.90 -19.54
N ILE A 51 8.04 -4.04 -18.21
CA ILE A 51 7.10 -4.90 -17.46
C ILE A 51 5.70 -4.29 -17.46
N LYS A 52 5.57 -2.94 -17.44
CA LYS A 52 4.28 -2.28 -17.64
C LYS A 52 3.68 -2.60 -19.01
N HIS A 53 4.48 -2.68 -20.06
CA HIS A 53 3.94 -3.00 -21.39
C HIS A 53 3.33 -4.42 -21.43
N ILE A 54 3.91 -5.37 -20.69
CA ILE A 54 3.40 -6.75 -20.57
C ILE A 54 2.12 -6.83 -19.72
N PHE A 55 2.08 -6.13 -18.57
CA PHE A 55 0.92 -6.15 -17.66
C PHE A 55 -0.21 -5.18 -18.06
N TYR A 56 0.07 -3.94 -18.45
CA TYR A 56 -0.95 -2.95 -18.84
C TYR A 56 -1.52 -3.24 -20.25
N GLY A 57 -0.75 -3.88 -21.14
CA GLY A 57 -1.23 -4.29 -22.46
C GLY A 57 -2.30 -5.39 -22.41
N THR A 58 -2.18 -6.35 -21.48
CA THR A 58 -3.21 -7.37 -21.22
C THR A 58 -4.36 -6.83 -20.37
N TYR A 59 -4.10 -5.90 -19.44
CA TYR A 59 -5.14 -5.27 -18.61
C TYR A 59 -6.10 -4.38 -19.42
N LEU A 60 -5.59 -3.57 -20.36
CA LEU A 60 -6.42 -2.74 -21.24
C LEU A 60 -7.27 -3.58 -22.21
N LEU A 61 -6.71 -4.67 -22.74
CA LEU A 61 -7.44 -5.58 -23.65
C LEU A 61 -8.56 -6.35 -22.92
N ASN A 62 -8.37 -6.64 -21.62
CA ASN A 62 -9.38 -7.30 -20.78
C ASN A 62 -10.45 -6.32 -20.27
N ILE A 63 -10.12 -5.07 -19.92
CA ILE A 63 -11.12 -4.04 -19.55
C ILE A 63 -12.07 -3.72 -20.72
N ALA A 64 -11.57 -3.72 -21.96
CA ALA A 64 -12.42 -3.56 -23.13
C ALA A 64 -13.41 -4.73 -23.33
N ARG A 65 -13.13 -5.92 -22.77
CA ARG A 65 -14.00 -7.10 -22.79
C ARG A 65 -14.95 -7.20 -21.59
N THR A 66 -14.49 -6.80 -20.41
CA THR A 66 -15.26 -6.81 -19.18
C THR A 66 -15.44 -5.35 -18.75
N GLY A 67 -16.60 -4.75 -19.04
CA GLY A 67 -16.89 -3.31 -18.88
C GLY A 67 -16.79 -2.76 -17.45
N ILE A 68 -15.60 -2.78 -16.86
CA ILE A 68 -15.29 -2.30 -15.53
C ILE A 68 -14.69 -0.90 -15.67
N SER A 69 -15.49 0.09 -15.30
CA SER A 69 -15.08 1.49 -15.20
C SER A 69 -14.02 1.68 -14.12
N ARG A 70 -12.77 1.89 -14.55
CA ARG A 70 -11.78 2.80 -13.95
C ARG A 70 -11.53 2.62 -12.43
N PHE A 71 -10.62 1.72 -12.08
CA PHE A 71 -9.93 1.81 -10.79
C PHE A 71 -8.87 2.92 -10.85
N HIS A 72 -9.11 4.03 -10.16
CA HIS A 72 -8.13 5.10 -9.97
C HIS A 72 -7.17 4.71 -8.84
N PHE A 73 -5.96 4.28 -9.16
CA PHE A 73 -4.88 4.18 -8.17
C PHE A 73 -4.19 5.54 -8.08
N LYS A 74 -4.45 6.30 -7.00
CA LYS A 74 -3.67 7.49 -6.66
C LYS A 74 -2.44 7.06 -5.87
N SER A 75 -1.25 7.43 -6.34
CA SER A 75 -0.01 7.26 -5.58
C SER A 75 0.00 8.22 -4.37
N PRO A 76 0.43 7.80 -3.16
CA PRO A 76 0.22 8.58 -1.92
C PRO A 76 1.15 9.78 -1.69
N ILE A 77 1.89 10.29 -2.69
CA ILE A 77 2.97 11.28 -2.44
C ILE A 77 2.50 12.74 -2.62
N GLU A 78 1.22 12.99 -2.89
CA GLU A 78 0.66 14.35 -2.88
C GLU A 78 -0.28 14.62 -1.69
N GLN A 79 0.17 14.32 -0.46
CA GLN A 79 -0.45 14.80 0.78
C GLN A 79 0.59 15.32 1.77
#